data_AF-A0A2G6U4N6-F1
#
_entry.id   AF-A0A2G6U4N6-F1
#
_cell.length_a   1.000
_cell.length_b   1.000
_cell.length_c   1.000
_cell.angle_alpha   90.00
_cell.angle_beta   90.00
_cell.angle_gamma   90.00
#
_symmetry.space_group_name_H-M   'P 1'
#
loop_
_entity.id
_entity.type
_entity.pdbx_description
1 polymer ?
#
loop_
_entity_poly.entity_id
_entity_poly.type
_entity_poly.pdbx_seq_one_letter_code
_entity_poly.pdbx_strand_id
1 'polypeptide(L)'
;MRTIKLTTLALAACIPLWSLATEIISQPDERALREECSAHSQAGMRDCLARRLADSHKALKQAEEQAASALGQWDEDAKYAAQAKARLSASGKEFTQYRDAQCSWLASLAGGAAGNATEIRRLSCAAALNFGRAAQLRDATSELPLK
;
A
#
# COMPACT_ATOMS: atom_id res chain seq x y z
N MET A 1 -29.49 51.28 48.52
CA MET A 1 -29.22 51.20 47.07
C MET A 1 -27.91 50.43 46.89
N ARG A 2 -27.98 49.14 46.48
CA ARG A 2 -26.81 48.25 46.38
C ARG A 2 -26.26 48.27 44.96
N THR A 3 -24.99 48.62 44.83
CA THR A 3 -24.19 48.55 43.61
C THR A 3 -23.93 47.09 43.22
N ILE A 4 -24.41 46.67 42.06
CA ILE A 4 -24.10 45.37 41.45
C ILE A 4 -22.96 45.58 40.46
N LYS A 5 -21.77 45.04 40.77
CA LYS A 5 -20.66 44.97 39.82
C LYS A 5 -20.85 43.71 38.96
N LEU A 6 -21.09 43.89 37.66
CA LEU A 6 -21.06 42.78 36.70
C LEU A 6 -19.59 42.42 36.42
N THR A 7 -19.16 41.26 36.90
CA THR A 7 -17.92 40.60 36.48
C THR A 7 -18.20 39.79 35.22
N THR A 8 -17.63 40.21 34.10
CA THR A 8 -17.64 39.48 32.82
C THR A 8 -16.81 38.19 32.93
N LEU A 9 -17.48 37.05 32.77
CA LEU A 9 -16.86 35.72 32.69
C LEU A 9 -16.35 35.50 31.25
N ALA A 10 -15.04 35.42 31.05
CA ALA A 10 -14.45 35.10 29.75
C ALA A 10 -14.57 33.59 29.48
N LEU A 11 -15.44 33.19 28.54
CA LEU A 11 -15.48 31.84 28.00
C LEU A 11 -14.28 31.65 27.07
N ALA A 12 -13.23 30.96 27.54
CA ALA A 12 -12.15 30.49 26.68
C ALA A 12 -12.70 29.34 25.80
N ALA A 13 -12.99 29.65 24.54
CA ALA A 13 -13.34 28.66 23.54
C ALA A 13 -12.10 27.81 23.23
N CYS A 14 -11.99 26.64 23.85
CA CYS A 14 -11.10 25.58 23.37
C CYS A 14 -11.63 25.08 22.02
N ILE A 15 -11.14 25.67 20.93
CA ILE A 15 -11.34 25.13 19.60
C ILE A 15 -10.53 23.83 19.55
N PRO A 16 -11.15 22.64 19.45
CA PRO A 16 -10.37 21.44 19.20
C PRO A 16 -9.70 21.64 17.85
N LEU A 17 -8.37 21.65 17.85
CA LEU A 17 -7.58 21.52 16.63
C LEU A 17 -8.04 20.23 15.96
N TRP A 18 -8.92 20.35 14.96
CA TRP A 18 -9.26 19.25 14.09
C TRP A 18 -7.96 18.83 13.43
N SER A 19 -7.40 17.72 13.88
CA SER A 19 -6.35 17.02 13.17
C SER A 19 -6.88 16.82 11.76
N LEU A 20 -6.31 17.55 10.79
CA LEU A 20 -6.47 17.22 9.39
C LEU A 20 -5.84 15.84 9.24
N ALA A 21 -6.68 14.80 9.24
CA ALA A 21 -6.27 13.49 8.83
C ALA A 21 -5.87 13.64 7.36
N THR A 22 -4.56 13.70 7.09
CA THR A 22 -4.04 13.54 5.74
C THR A 22 -4.66 12.26 5.20
N GLU A 23 -5.41 12.36 4.11
CA GLU A 23 -5.92 11.18 3.41
C GLU A 23 -4.72 10.34 2.99
N ILE A 24 -4.41 9.31 3.78
CA ILE A 24 -3.48 8.27 3.37
C ILE A 24 -4.19 7.59 2.21
N ILE A 25 -3.69 7.77 0.98
CA ILE A 25 -4.14 6.99 -0.18
C ILE A 25 -3.73 5.54 0.09
N SER A 26 -4.58 4.83 0.84
CA SER A 26 -4.37 3.44 1.17
C SER A 26 -4.33 2.67 -0.14
N GLN A 27 -3.25 1.91 -0.36
CA GLN A 27 -3.20 1.00 -1.49
C GLN A 27 -4.39 0.03 -1.40
N PRO A 28 -4.99 -0.35 -2.53
CA PRO A 28 -6.19 -1.18 -2.50
C PRO A 28 -5.84 -2.54 -1.89
N ASP A 29 -6.57 -2.91 -0.85
CA ASP A 29 -6.46 -4.24 -0.26
C ASP A 29 -7.22 -5.28 -1.11
N GLU A 30 -7.14 -6.55 -0.71
CA GLU A 30 -7.78 -7.65 -1.44
C GLU A 30 -9.30 -7.49 -1.54
N ARG A 31 -9.92 -6.87 -0.54
CA ARG A 31 -11.36 -6.65 -0.51
C ARG A 31 -11.73 -5.54 -1.48
N ALA A 32 -11.04 -4.41 -1.43
CA ALA A 32 -11.24 -3.28 -2.33
C ALA A 32 -11.09 -3.70 -3.80
N LEU A 33 -10.07 -4.51 -4.13
CA LEU A 33 -9.89 -5.02 -5.50
C LEU A 33 -11.02 -5.95 -5.94
N ARG A 34 -11.54 -6.79 -5.03
CA ARG A 34 -12.69 -7.65 -5.33
C ARG A 34 -13.97 -6.83 -5.52
N GLU A 35 -14.18 -5.81 -4.70
CA GLU A 35 -15.31 -4.89 -4.81
C GLU A 35 -15.24 -4.08 -6.12
N GLU A 36 -14.07 -3.55 -6.49
CA GLU A 36 -13.81 -2.91 -7.78
C GLU A 36 -14.19 -3.82 -8.96
N CYS A 37 -13.87 -5.10 -8.86
CA CYS A 37 -14.14 -6.10 -9.90
C CYS A 37 -15.51 -6.82 -9.78
N SER A 38 -16.39 -6.40 -8.85
CA SER A 38 -17.61 -7.14 -8.50
C SER A 38 -18.80 -6.94 -9.45
N ALA A 39 -18.70 -6.00 -10.40
CA ALA A 39 -19.77 -5.65 -11.34
C ALA A 39 -20.13 -6.76 -12.35
N HIS A 40 -19.42 -7.90 -12.33
CA HIS A 40 -19.53 -8.97 -13.32
C HIS A 40 -19.79 -10.34 -12.68
N SER A 41 -20.08 -11.34 -13.53
CA SER A 41 -20.05 -12.75 -13.12
C SER A 41 -18.69 -13.13 -12.51
N GLN A 42 -18.60 -14.28 -11.82
CA GLN A 42 -17.31 -14.74 -11.29
C GLN A 42 -16.21 -14.83 -12.38
N ALA A 43 -16.57 -15.16 -13.62
CA ALA A 43 -15.62 -15.16 -14.73
C ALA A 43 -15.13 -13.75 -15.08
N GLY A 44 -16.04 -12.78 -15.17
CA GLY A 44 -15.67 -11.38 -15.42
C GLY A 44 -14.88 -10.76 -14.26
N MET A 45 -15.20 -11.14 -13.02
CA MET A 45 -14.42 -10.76 -11.84
C MET A 45 -13.00 -11.32 -11.90
N ARG A 46 -12.84 -12.60 -12.27
CA ARG A 46 -11.52 -13.21 -12.50
C ARG A 46 -10.72 -12.46 -13.57
N ASP A 47 -11.34 -12.13 -14.70
CA ASP A 47 -10.67 -11.41 -15.80
C ASP A 47 -10.27 -9.99 -15.40
N CYS A 48 -11.13 -9.29 -14.66
CA CYS A 48 -10.81 -7.98 -14.09
C CYS A 48 -9.60 -8.08 -13.14
N LEU A 49 -9.63 -9.02 -12.19
CA LEU A 49 -8.52 -9.22 -11.24
C LEU A 49 -7.22 -9.66 -11.91
N ALA A 50 -7.29 -10.42 -13.02
CA ALA A 50 -6.11 -10.76 -13.80
C ALA A 50 -5.46 -9.52 -14.42
N ARG A 51 -6.25 -8.55 -14.90
CA ARG A 51 -5.74 -7.25 -15.37
C ARG A 51 -5.14 -6.43 -14.22
N ARG A 52 -5.81 -6.38 -13.07
CA ARG A 52 -5.28 -5.69 -11.87
C ARG A 52 -3.97 -6.30 -11.40
N LEU A 53 -3.82 -7.63 -11.46
CA LEU A 53 -2.55 -8.28 -11.19
C LEU A 53 -1.47 -7.85 -12.19
N ALA A 54 -1.75 -7.83 -13.48
CA ALA A 54 -0.81 -7.36 -14.49
C ALA A 54 -0.38 -5.89 -14.25
N ASP A 55 -1.33 -5.02 -13.89
CA ASP A 55 -1.02 -3.63 -13.58
C ASP A 55 -0.20 -3.49 -12.29
N SER A 56 -0.50 -4.30 -11.27
CA SER A 56 0.28 -4.34 -10.03
C SER A 56 1.73 -4.77 -10.27
N HIS A 57 1.98 -5.68 -11.23
CA HIS A 57 3.32 -6.09 -11.60
C HIS A 57 4.11 -4.95 -12.26
N LYS A 58 3.46 -4.17 -13.13
CA LYS A 58 4.07 -2.97 -13.74
C LYS A 58 4.39 -1.94 -12.66
N ALA A 59 3.45 -1.68 -11.76
CA ALA A 59 3.62 -0.72 -10.67
C ALA A 59 4.76 -1.12 -9.70
N LEU A 60 4.84 -2.40 -9.34
CA LEU A 60 5.92 -2.92 -8.50
C LEU A 60 7.28 -2.79 -9.20
N LYS A 61 7.38 -3.23 -10.46
CA LYS A 61 8.63 -3.13 -11.24
C LYS A 61 9.10 -1.67 -11.33
N GLN A 62 8.18 -0.75 -11.64
CA GLN A 62 8.50 0.67 -11.71
C GLN A 62 8.98 1.22 -10.36
N ALA A 63 8.35 0.83 -9.25
CA ALA A 63 8.78 1.24 -7.92
C ALA A 63 10.15 0.67 -7.53
N GLU A 64 10.47 -0.57 -7.92
CA GLU A 64 11.80 -1.17 -7.72
C GLU A 64 12.88 -0.43 -8.51
N GLU A 65 12.60 -0.09 -9.77
CA GLU A 65 13.50 0.70 -10.63
C GLU A 65 13.72 2.11 -10.08
N GLN A 66 12.65 2.78 -9.62
CA GLN A 66 12.71 4.09 -8.98
C GLN A 66 13.51 4.05 -7.68
N ALA A 67 13.28 3.06 -6.82
CA ALA A 67 14.04 2.90 -5.59
C ALA A 67 15.54 2.66 -5.86
N ALA A 68 15.87 1.83 -6.85
CA ALA A 68 17.26 1.60 -7.25
C ALA A 68 17.92 2.87 -7.85
N SER A 69 17.15 3.70 -8.56
CA SER A 69 17.60 4.99 -9.09
C SER A 69 17.85 5.99 -7.96
N ALA A 70 16.92 6.14 -7.02
CA ALA A 70 17.06 7.00 -5.84
C ALA A 70 18.29 6.62 -5.02
N LEU A 71 18.52 5.33 -4.78
CA LEU A 71 19.74 4.84 -4.12
C LEU A 71 21.03 5.12 -4.92
N GLY A 72 20.94 5.39 -6.23
CA GLY A 72 22.08 5.85 -7.04
C GLY A 72 22.37 7.33 -6.90
N GLN A 73 21.35 8.13 -6.58
CA GLN A 73 21.43 9.57 -6.35
C GLN A 73 21.57 9.94 -4.88
N TRP A 74 21.39 8.98 -3.97
CA TRP A 74 21.50 9.17 -2.53
C TRP A 74 22.85 9.79 -2.15
N ASP A 75 22.80 10.93 -1.44
CA ASP A 75 23.94 11.65 -0.88
C ASP A 75 24.51 10.94 0.34
N GLU A 76 25.08 9.77 0.06
CA GLU A 76 25.71 8.90 1.04
C GLU A 76 26.99 8.30 0.44
N ASP A 77 27.88 7.80 1.32
CA ASP A 77 29.03 7.00 0.93
C ASP A 77 28.59 5.86 0.00
N ALA A 78 29.30 5.75 -1.13
CA ALA A 78 29.02 4.78 -2.17
C ALA A 78 28.93 3.34 -1.64
N LYS A 79 29.67 2.99 -0.57
CA LYS A 79 29.62 1.65 0.02
C LYS A 79 28.25 1.34 0.63
N TYR A 80 27.62 2.32 1.30
CA TYR A 80 26.32 2.13 1.94
C TYR A 80 25.20 2.17 0.91
N ALA A 81 25.28 3.05 -0.09
CA ALA A 81 24.38 3.04 -1.23
C ALA A 81 24.39 1.70 -1.99
N ALA A 82 25.58 1.13 -2.22
CA ALA A 82 25.73 -0.18 -2.85
C ALA A 82 25.13 -1.32 -1.99
N GLN A 83 25.37 -1.29 -0.68
CA GLN A 83 24.77 -2.27 0.25
C GLN A 83 23.24 -2.18 0.26
N ALA A 84 22.68 -0.97 0.26
CA ALA A 84 21.24 -0.77 0.21
C ALA A 84 20.63 -1.32 -1.10
N LYS A 85 21.28 -1.10 -2.25
CA LYS A 85 20.85 -1.68 -3.54
C LYS A 85 20.87 -3.21 -3.53
N ALA A 86 21.92 -3.81 -2.96
CA ALA A 86 22.01 -5.27 -2.82
C ALA A 86 20.88 -5.81 -1.93
N ARG A 87 20.58 -5.13 -0.83
CA ARG A 87 19.47 -5.48 0.08
C ARG A 87 18.10 -5.28 -0.58
N LEU A 88 17.91 -4.23 -1.39
CA LEU A 88 16.70 -4.04 -2.17
C LEU A 88 16.46 -5.26 -3.09
N SER A 89 17.47 -5.68 -3.85
CA SER A 89 17.39 -6.85 -4.73
C SER A 89 17.10 -8.14 -3.96
N ALA A 90 17.77 -8.38 -2.82
CA ALA A 90 17.51 -9.55 -1.98
C ALA A 90 16.06 -9.54 -1.43
N SER A 91 15.62 -8.41 -0.90
CA SER A 91 14.27 -8.26 -0.34
C SER A 91 13.16 -8.45 -1.39
N GLY A 92 13.38 -8.06 -2.64
CA GLY A 92 12.42 -8.28 -3.74
C GLY A 92 12.24 -9.77 -4.06
N LYS A 93 13.31 -10.56 -3.99
CA LYS A 93 13.25 -12.02 -4.17
C LYS A 93 12.45 -12.69 -3.04
N GLU A 94 12.73 -12.31 -1.80
CA GLU A 94 12.00 -12.83 -0.62
C GLU A 94 10.54 -12.40 -0.64
N PHE A 95 10.25 -11.16 -1.04
CA PHE A 95 8.88 -10.67 -1.20
C PHE A 95 8.08 -11.51 -2.21
N THR A 96 8.69 -11.90 -3.33
CA THR A 96 8.04 -12.76 -4.33
C THR A 96 7.64 -14.11 -3.71
N GLN A 97 8.53 -14.74 -2.95
CA GLN A 97 8.25 -16.00 -2.26
C GLN A 97 7.14 -15.84 -1.21
N TYR A 98 7.21 -14.78 -0.42
CA TYR A 98 6.18 -14.44 0.56
C TYR A 98 4.81 -14.26 -0.10
N ARG A 99 4.73 -13.45 -1.17
CA ARG A 99 3.48 -13.20 -1.89
C ARG A 99 2.87 -14.51 -2.38
N ASP A 100 3.66 -15.36 -3.01
CA ASP A 100 3.15 -16.59 -3.60
C ASP A 100 2.67 -17.57 -2.51
N ALA A 101 3.42 -17.70 -1.40
CA ALA A 101 3.02 -18.53 -0.26
C ALA A 101 1.76 -18.00 0.45
N GLN A 102 1.72 -16.69 0.72
CA GLN A 102 0.60 -16.01 1.36
C GLN A 102 -0.68 -16.14 0.52
N CYS A 103 -0.59 -15.89 -0.78
CA CYS A 103 -1.74 -15.95 -1.66
C CYS A 103 -2.20 -17.39 -1.93
N SER A 104 -1.31 -18.37 -1.89
CA SER A 104 -1.67 -19.79 -1.93
C SER A 104 -2.47 -20.19 -0.67
N TRP A 105 -2.00 -19.78 0.52
CA TRP A 105 -2.73 -20.00 1.76
C TRP A 105 -4.11 -19.35 1.74
N LEU A 106 -4.21 -18.07 1.35
CA LEU A 106 -5.50 -17.37 1.27
C LEU A 106 -6.46 -17.97 0.23
N ALA A 107 -5.92 -18.46 -0.89
CA ALA A 107 -6.71 -19.17 -1.89
C ALA A 107 -7.29 -20.48 -1.32
N SER A 108 -6.52 -21.20 -0.48
CA SER A 108 -6.99 -22.43 0.18
C SER A 108 -8.18 -22.21 1.11
N LEU A 109 -8.37 -20.99 1.63
CA LEU A 109 -9.52 -20.61 2.46
C LEU A 109 -10.84 -20.58 1.68
N ALA A 110 -10.83 -20.75 0.35
CA ALA A 110 -12.05 -20.99 -0.42
C ALA A 110 -12.67 -22.38 -0.15
N GLY A 111 -11.91 -23.33 0.44
CA GLY A 111 -12.38 -24.69 0.68
C GLY A 111 -12.79 -25.39 -0.62
N GLY A 112 -13.83 -26.23 -0.56
CA GLY A 112 -14.40 -26.91 -1.73
C GLY A 112 -15.28 -26.05 -2.64
N ALA A 113 -15.12 -24.72 -2.61
CA ALA A 113 -15.95 -23.82 -3.42
C ALA A 113 -15.85 -24.15 -4.92
N ALA A 114 -17.00 -24.26 -5.59
CA ALA A 114 -17.06 -24.46 -7.03
C ALA A 114 -16.75 -23.16 -7.81
N GLY A 115 -16.25 -23.29 -9.04
CA GLY A 115 -16.03 -22.15 -9.94
C GLY A 115 -14.70 -21.43 -9.71
N ASN A 116 -14.69 -20.10 -9.86
CA ASN A 116 -13.47 -19.28 -9.89
C ASN A 116 -13.05 -18.73 -8.52
N ALA A 117 -13.69 -19.13 -7.43
CA ALA A 117 -13.51 -18.53 -6.10
C ALA A 117 -12.06 -18.57 -5.59
N THR A 118 -11.38 -19.70 -5.76
CA THR A 118 -9.96 -19.88 -5.39
C THR A 118 -9.06 -18.91 -6.16
N GLU A 119 -9.28 -18.81 -7.47
CA GLU A 119 -8.47 -17.95 -8.34
C GLU A 119 -8.75 -16.46 -8.10
N ILE A 120 -10.00 -16.08 -7.86
CA ILE A 120 -10.38 -14.72 -7.45
C ILE A 120 -9.60 -14.30 -6.20
N ARG A 121 -9.54 -15.17 -5.17
CA ARG A 121 -8.76 -14.88 -3.95
C ARG A 121 -7.29 -14.72 -4.26
N ARG A 122 -6.69 -15.68 -4.97
CA ARG A 122 -5.27 -15.66 -5.31
C ARG A 122 -4.88 -14.39 -6.08
N LEU A 123 -5.65 -14.02 -7.11
CA LEU A 123 -5.40 -12.84 -7.93
C LEU A 123 -5.52 -11.54 -7.12
N SER A 124 -6.58 -11.41 -6.30
CA SER A 124 -6.77 -10.22 -5.46
C SER A 124 -5.66 -10.04 -4.43
N CYS A 125 -5.22 -11.14 -3.78
CA CYS A 125 -4.09 -11.13 -2.86
C CYS A 125 -2.79 -10.68 -3.55
N ALA A 126 -2.45 -11.30 -4.68
CA ALA A 126 -1.18 -11.02 -5.35
C ALA A 126 -1.13 -9.56 -5.84
N ALA A 127 -2.24 -9.05 -6.36
CA ALA A 127 -2.36 -7.66 -6.80
C ALA A 127 -2.23 -6.67 -5.63
N ALA A 128 -2.96 -6.90 -4.52
CA ALA A 128 -2.90 -6.06 -3.34
C ALA A 128 -1.49 -5.99 -2.74
N LEU A 129 -0.83 -7.15 -2.59
CA LEU A 129 0.54 -7.21 -2.07
C LEU A 129 1.53 -6.47 -2.98
N ASN A 130 1.43 -6.64 -4.30
CA ASN A 130 2.28 -5.92 -5.25
C ASN A 130 2.08 -4.40 -5.17
N PHE A 131 0.84 -3.90 -5.12
CA PHE A 131 0.56 -2.46 -4.96
C PHE A 131 1.07 -1.93 -3.61
N GLY A 132 0.82 -2.66 -2.52
CA GLY A 132 1.31 -2.32 -1.19
C GLY A 132 2.83 -2.23 -1.14
N ARG A 133 3.55 -3.20 -1.73
CA ARG A 133 5.00 -3.17 -1.83
C ARG A 133 5.51 -2.00 -2.67
N ALA A 134 4.84 -1.70 -3.78
CA ALA A 134 5.19 -0.56 -4.61
C ALA A 134 5.10 0.77 -3.83
N ALA A 135 4.06 0.95 -3.01
CA ALA A 135 3.95 2.12 -2.13
C ALA A 135 5.04 2.16 -1.06
N GLN A 136 5.28 1.05 -0.36
CA GLN A 136 6.35 0.97 0.64
C GLN A 136 7.71 1.38 0.08
N LEU A 137 8.04 0.96 -1.15
CA LEU A 137 9.29 1.32 -1.80
C LEU A 137 9.37 2.83 -2.12
N ARG A 138 8.30 3.41 -2.67
CA ARG A 138 8.23 4.85 -2.93
C ARG A 138 8.35 5.66 -1.64
N ASP A 139 7.58 5.31 -0.62
CA ASP A 139 7.57 6.02 0.66
C ASP A 139 8.95 5.94 1.33
N ALA A 140 9.56 4.75 1.39
CA ALA A 140 10.88 4.55 1.99
C ALA A 140 12.01 5.30 1.28
N THR A 141 11.85 5.63 0.00
CA THR A 141 12.87 6.33 -0.78
C THR A 141 12.58 7.83 -0.96
N SER A 142 11.38 8.29 -0.62
CA SER A 142 10.97 9.68 -0.75
C SER A 142 11.75 10.65 0.16
N GLU A 143 12.24 10.15 1.29
CA GLU A 143 12.96 10.92 2.30
C GLU A 143 14.50 10.80 2.19
N LEU A 144 15.01 10.16 1.13
CA LEU A 144 16.46 10.06 0.93
C LEU A 144 17.03 11.43 0.53
N PRO A 145 18.10 11.92 1.20
CA PRO A 145 18.80 13.11 0.74
C PRO A 145 19.49 12.79 -0.59
N LEU A 146 19.15 13.49 -1.67
CA LEU A 146 19.73 13.26 -2.99
C LEU A 146 20.82 14.30 -3.30
N LYS A 147 21.80 13.90 -4.13
CA LYS A 147 22.88 14.75 -4.64
C LYS A 147 22.40 15.79 -5.65
#